data_AF-A0AA34W6G6-F1
#
_entry.id   AF-A0AA34W6G6-F1
#
_cell.length_a   1.000
_cell.length_b   1.000
_cell.length_c   1.000
_cell.angle_alpha   90.00
_cell.angle_beta   90.00
_cell.angle_gamma   90.00
#
_symmetry.space_group_name_H-M   'P 1'
#
loop_
_entity.id
_entity.type
_entity.pdbx_description
1 polymer ?
#
loop_
_entity_poly.entity_id
_entity_poly.type
_entity_poly.pdbx_seq_one_letter_code
_entity_poly.pdbx_strand_id
1 'polypeptide(L)' 'MPVPIEHLNGLWRELKNIAVIEEEGTLVIRDAFIHFPAGTPVLDIWVWFEDSNSAFVVARMLYG' A
#
# COMPACT_ATOMS: atom_id res chain seq x y z
N MET A 1 10.02 3.76 16.69
CA MET A 1 10.14 2.29 16.53
C MET A 1 9.52 1.95 15.19
N PRO A 2 10.19 1.15 14.32
CA PRO A 2 9.61 0.77 13.04
C PRO A 2 8.33 -0.04 13.25
N VAL A 3 7.39 0.03 12.31
CA VAL A 3 6.15 -0.75 12.37
C VAL A 3 6.51 -2.25 12.26
N PRO A 4 5.96 -3.14 13.10
CA PRO A 4 6.26 -4.57 12.99
C PRO A 4 5.94 -5.12 11.60
N ILE A 5 6.85 -5.93 11.04
CA ILE A 5 6.71 -6.48 9.68
C ILE A 5 5.43 -7.31 9.53
N GLU A 6 5.03 -8.03 10.58
CA GLU A 6 3.79 -8.83 10.59
C GLU A 6 2.54 -7.95 10.46
N HIS A 7 2.56 -6.76 11.06
CA HIS A 7 1.48 -5.79 10.94
C HIS A 7 1.39 -5.25 9.51
N LEU A 8 2.53 -4.88 8.91
CA LEU A 8 2.58 -4.43 7.51
C LEU A 8 2.16 -5.55 6.53
N ASN A 9 2.52 -6.81 6.79
CA ASN A 9 2.06 -7.94 5.98
C ASN A 9 0.54 -8.13 6.05
N GLY A 10 -0.08 -7.88 7.22
CA GLY A 10 -1.53 -7.86 7.37
C GLY A 10 -2.17 -6.75 6.53
N LEU A 11 -1.69 -5.52 6.69
CA LEU A 11 -2.16 -4.35 5.94
C LEU A 11 -1.99 -4.54 4.42
N TRP A 12 -0.89 -5.16 3.98
CA TRP A 12 -0.66 -5.45 2.57
C TRP A 12 -1.70 -6.42 1.99
N ARG A 13 -2.11 -7.44 2.77
CA ARG A 13 -3.19 -8.36 2.36
C ARG A 13 -4.53 -7.65 2.28
N GLU A 14 -4.80 -6.71 3.19
CA GLU A 14 -6.00 -5.88 3.13
C GLU A 14 -5.98 -4.97 1.90
N LEU A 15 -4.85 -4.31 1.62
CA LEU A 15 -4.68 -3.47 0.43
C LEU A 15 -4.96 -4.24 -0.87
N LYS A 16 -4.52 -5.50 -0.97
CA LYS A 16 -4.79 -6.36 -2.15
C LYS A 16 -6.28 -6.62 -2.41
N ASN A 17 -7.14 -6.47 -1.40
CA ASN A 17 -8.58 -6.63 -1.56
C ASN A 17 -9.28 -5.32 -1.96
N ILE A 18 -8.57 -4.19 -1.95
CA ILE A 18 -9.11 -2.90 -2.35
C ILE A 18 -9.06 -2.77 -3.86
N ALA A 19 -10.17 -2.32 -4.44
CA ALA A 19 -10.22 -2.07 -5.87
C ALA A 19 -9.30 -0.90 -6.23
N VAL A 20 -8.41 -1.13 -7.19
CA VAL A 20 -7.57 -0.09 -7.80
C VAL A 20 -8.20 0.30 -9.13
N ILE A 21 -8.35 1.60 -9.35
CA ILE A 21 -8.91 2.18 -10.58
C ILE A 21 -7.89 3.12 -11.21
N GLU A 22 -8.04 3.37 -12.50
CA GLU A 22 -7.24 4.38 -13.21
C GLU A 22 -8.02 5.70 -13.27
N GLU A 23 -7.46 6.74 -12.67
CA GLU A 23 -7.96 8.11 -12.73
C GLU A 23 -6.88 9.01 -13.34
N GLU A 24 -7.20 9.66 -14.47
CA GLU A 24 -6.29 10.57 -15.17
C GLU A 24 -4.89 9.99 -15.48
N GLY A 25 -4.81 8.68 -15.75
CA GLY A 25 -3.55 7.96 -16.01
C GLY A 25 -2.79 7.55 -14.76
N THR A 26 -3.37 7.71 -13.58
CA THR A 26 -2.81 7.31 -12.28
C THR A 26 -3.62 6.18 -11.67
N LEU A 27 -2.95 5.14 -11.17
CA LEU A 27 -3.61 4.07 -10.42
C LEU A 27 -3.86 4.52 -8.99
N VAL A 28 -5.13 4.58 -8.60
CA VAL A 28 -5.58 5.06 -7.28
C VAL A 28 -6.45 4.02 -6.59
N ILE A 29 -6.49 4.05 -5.25
CA ILE A 29 -7.42 3.22 -4.47
C ILE A 29 -8.85 3.78 -4.60
N ARG A 30 -9.82 2.91 -4.91
CA ARG A 30 -11.23 3.31 -5.01
C ARG A 30 -11.86 3.59 -3.65
N ASP A 31 -11.44 2.83 -2.64
CA ASP A 31 -11.98 2.89 -1.28
C ASP A 31 -10.87 3.34 -0.32
N ALA A 32 -11.22 4.04 0.76
CA ALA A 32 -10.24 4.50 1.74
C ALA A 32 -9.50 3.32 2.40
N PHE A 33 -8.21 3.51 2.66
CA PHE A 33 -7.33 2.51 3.26
C PHE A 33 -6.55 3.15 4.40
N ILE A 34 -6.67 2.64 5.62
CA ILE A 34 -6.01 3.20 6.82
C ILE A 34 -6.23 4.73 6.97
N HIS A 35 -5.19 5.55 6.81
CA HIS A 35 -5.23 7.01 6.80
C HIS A 35 -5.21 7.61 5.37
N PHE A 36 -5.21 6.77 4.33
CA PHE A 36 -5.28 7.19 2.94
C PHE A 36 -6.75 7.27 2.48
N PRO A 37 -7.22 8.46 2.02
CA PRO A 37 -8.56 8.59 1.45
C PRO A 37 -8.66 7.88 0.09
N ALA A 38 -9.90 7.63 -0.36
CA ALA A 38 -10.16 7.20 -1.73
C ALA A 38 -9.58 8.21 -2.74
N GLY A 39 -9.07 7.72 -3.87
CA GLY A 39 -8.34 8.51 -4.85
C GLY A 39 -6.84 8.66 -4.56
N THR A 40 -6.33 8.08 -3.45
CA THR A 40 -4.89 8.11 -3.18
C THR A 40 -4.13 7.26 -4.21
N PRO A 41 -3.05 7.77 -4.82
CA PRO A 41 -2.18 6.98 -5.68
C PRO A 41 -1.62 5.76 -4.96
N VAL A 42 -1.70 4.60 -5.61
CA VAL A 42 -1.18 3.34 -5.04
C VAL A 42 0.32 3.44 -4.75
N LEU A 43 1.05 4.22 -5.55
CA LEU A 43 2.48 4.48 -5.37
C LEU A 43 2.78 5.16 -4.02
N ASP A 44 1.96 6.10 -3.58
CA ASP A 44 2.16 6.80 -2.30
C ASP A 44 2.00 5.84 -1.11
N ILE A 45 1.04 4.92 -1.23
CA ILE A 45 0.82 3.85 -0.24
C ILE A 45 2.02 2.90 -0.20
N TRP A 46 2.59 2.55 -1.37
CA TRP A 46 3.78 1.71 -1.45
C TRP A 46 5.00 2.38 -0.80
N VAL A 47 5.23 3.66 -1.08
CA VAL A 47 6.32 4.43 -0.45
C VAL A 47 6.15 4.43 1.07
N TRP A 48 4.93 4.60 1.58
CA TRP A 48 4.66 4.54 3.01
C TRP A 48 4.98 3.17 3.63
N PHE A 49 4.71 2.07 2.92
CA PHE A 49 5.07 0.73 3.40
C PHE A 49 6.59 0.57 3.59
N GLU A 50 7.38 1.04 2.63
CA GLU A 50 8.85 0.95 2.67
C GLU A 50 9.46 1.91 3.71
N ASP A 51 8.87 3.09 3.91
CA ASP A 51 9.28 4.05 4.94
C ASP A 51 8.91 3.57 6.36
N SER A 52 7.78 2.87 6.50
CA SER A 52 7.31 2.34 7.79
C SER A 52 8.21 1.24 8.37
N ASN A 53 8.87 0.47 7.50
CA ASN A 53 9.88 -0.51 7.89
C ASN A 53 10.79 -0.84 6.69
N SER A 54 12.10 -0.62 6.83
CA SER A 54 13.08 -0.88 5.77
C SER A 54 13.23 -2.37 5.38
N ALA A 55 12.70 -3.30 6.17
CA ALA A 55 12.61 -4.71 5.81
C ALA A 55 11.41 -5.03 4.90
N PHE A 56 10.43 -4.12 4.81
CA PHE A 56 9.31 -4.24 3.90
C PHE A 56 9.72 -3.67 2.53
N VAL A 57 9.75 -4.53 1.51
CA VAL A 57 10.15 -4.16 0.15
C VAL A 57 9.00 -4.47 -0.80
N VAL A 58 8.35 -3.44 -1.32
CA VAL A 58 7.13 -3.59 -2.13
C VAL A 58 7.39 -4.41 -3.38
N ALA A 59 8.53 -4.19 -4.04
CA ALA A 59 8.91 -4.98 -5.21
C ALA A 59 8.93 -6.49 -4.91
N ARG A 60 9.39 -6.91 -3.73
CA ARG A 60 9.35 -8.33 -3.33
C ARG A 60 7.93 -8.83 -3.08
N MET A 61 7.04 -7.96 -2.62
CA MET A 61 5.65 -8.32 -2.34
C MET A 61 4.77 -8.40 -3.60
N LEU A 62 5.22 -7.79 -4.70
CA LEU A 62 4.59 -7.84 -6.02
C LEU A 62 5.04 -9.04 -6.85
N TYR A 63 6.32 -9.41 -6.78
CA TYR A 63 6.93 -10.47 -7.61
C TYR A 63 7.27 -11.76 -6.85
N GLY A 64 7.12 -11.76 -5.53
CA GLY A 64 7.39 -12.90 -4.65
C GLY A 64 6.18 -13.80 -4.41
#